data_AF-A0A933LJS3-F1
#
_entry.id   AF-A0A933LJS3-F1
#
_cell.length_a   1.000
_cell.length_b   1.000
_cell.length_c   1.000
_cell.angle_alpha   90.00
_cell.angle_beta   90.00
_cell.angle_gamma   90.00
#
_symmetry.space_group_name_H-M   'P 1'
#
loop_
_entity.id
_entity.type
_entity.pdbx_description
1 polymer ?
#
loop_
_entity_poly.entity_id
_entity_poly.type
_entity_poly.pdbx_seq_one_letter_code
_entity_poly.pdbx_strand_id
1 'polypeptide(L)'
;MTPTAAPLGLFEKLRVLAAVAAAVALLYAVGWMVAAPSDPNLAVTFVMSGRAVLAMWPGLAVLSVMAGIVGTVLAGPRLPKAGLFAAAIGLAALSVHGGGMQVLLANEGATTTASRQAFMRAMAVDCALWSAIMVATWVAVTWAYRWVWLGEGAEGAETALADDAMPRPKGNPKPRTTGGAKPQAVKAGWSAMIVTGVIGVFVVWLTVGRTPVANVARGQTIASVAAGLYLGAMGARYFTGVRDGRWYLLAVPAVGLMAYLVGYLSADMSWAQGTKYQYYIDLATTPPHD
;
A
#
# COMPACT_ATOMS: atom_id res chain seq x y z
N MET A 1 8.12 -19.39 28.77
CA MET A 1 7.82 -18.05 28.24
C MET A 1 8.41 -17.96 26.85
N THR A 2 7.57 -17.93 25.82
CA THR A 2 8.00 -17.76 24.43
C THR A 2 8.66 -16.38 24.28
N PRO A 3 9.86 -16.28 23.68
CA PRO A 3 10.65 -15.03 23.58
C PRO A 3 10.04 -13.95 22.66
N THR A 4 8.74 -14.03 22.36
CA THR A 4 8.01 -13.19 21.40
C THR A 4 7.33 -11.98 22.03
N ALA A 5 7.20 -11.94 23.36
CA ALA A 5 6.56 -10.83 24.08
C ALA A 5 7.53 -9.75 24.60
N ALA A 6 8.85 -9.99 24.55
CA ALA A 6 9.84 -9.01 24.98
C ALA A 6 9.97 -7.87 23.96
N PRO A 7 10.12 -6.59 24.41
CA PRO A 7 10.34 -5.48 23.51
C PRO A 7 11.55 -5.74 22.61
N LEU A 8 11.50 -5.23 21.37
CA LEU A 8 12.61 -5.36 20.43
C LEU A 8 13.86 -4.70 21.00
N GLY A 9 14.96 -5.45 21.05
CA GLY A 9 16.25 -4.93 21.41
C GLY A 9 16.79 -3.97 20.35
N LEU A 10 17.87 -3.27 20.68
CA LEU A 10 18.54 -2.36 19.75
C LEU A 10 18.99 -3.08 18.48
N PHE A 11 19.49 -4.31 18.63
CA PHE A 11 19.99 -5.11 17.52
C PHE A 11 18.88 -5.48 16.52
N GLU A 12 17.71 -5.91 16.99
CA GLU A 12 16.58 -6.19 16.09
C GLU A 12 16.09 -4.93 15.37
N LYS A 13 16.07 -3.78 16.05
CA LYS A 13 15.73 -2.49 15.42
C LYS A 13 16.72 -2.14 14.32
N LEU A 14 18.02 -2.30 14.57
CA LEU A 14 19.07 -2.07 13.56
C LEU A 14 18.93 -3.02 12.37
N ARG A 15 18.58 -4.29 12.60
CA ARG A 15 18.33 -5.27 11.52
C ARG A 15 17.14 -4.88 10.65
N VAL A 16 16.04 -4.39 11.25
CA VAL A 16 14.89 -3.88 10.49
C VAL A 16 15.29 -2.64 9.69
N LEU A 17 16.06 -1.72 10.29
CA LEU A 17 16.54 -0.53 9.59
C LEU A 17 17.45 -0.89 8.41
N ALA A 18 18.36 -1.86 8.58
CA ALA A 18 19.19 -2.38 7.51
C ALA A 18 18.36 -3.04 6.39
N ALA A 19 17.33 -3.81 6.75
CA ALA A 19 16.39 -4.40 5.78
C ALA A 19 15.67 -3.32 4.95
N VAL A 20 15.19 -2.26 5.61
CA VAL A 20 14.55 -1.11 4.94
C VAL A 20 15.54 -0.40 4.03
N ALA A 21 16.75 -0.11 4.51
CA ALA A 21 17.77 0.56 3.72
C ALA A 21 18.16 -0.25 2.47
N ALA A 22 18.30 -1.56 2.60
CA ALA A 22 18.58 -2.46 1.47
C ALA A 22 17.44 -2.48 0.44
N ALA A 23 16.18 -2.56 0.91
CA ALA A 23 15.01 -2.53 0.04
C ALA A 23 14.87 -1.19 -0.69
N VAL A 24 15.09 -0.07 0.01
CA VAL A 24 15.12 1.26 -0.59
C VAL A 24 16.23 1.35 -1.62
N ALA A 25 17.46 0.97 -1.30
CA ALA A 25 18.57 1.04 -2.24
C ALA A 25 18.30 0.21 -3.52
N LEU A 26 17.79 -1.01 -3.36
CA LEU A 26 17.48 -1.90 -4.48
C LEU A 26 16.35 -1.34 -5.35
N LEU A 27 15.21 -0.98 -4.76
CA LEU A 27 14.03 -0.54 -5.51
C LEU A 27 14.18 0.87 -6.04
N TYR A 28 14.82 1.77 -5.31
CA TYR A 28 15.07 3.14 -5.75
C TYR A 28 16.07 3.16 -6.91
N ALA A 29 17.19 2.43 -6.82
CA ALA A 29 18.20 2.44 -7.88
C ALA A 29 17.81 1.54 -9.06
N VAL A 30 17.65 0.24 -8.81
CA VAL A 30 17.41 -0.75 -9.87
C VAL A 30 15.97 -0.71 -10.35
N GLY A 31 15.02 -0.57 -9.42
CA GLY A 31 13.61 -0.46 -9.78
C GLY A 31 13.35 0.76 -10.67
N TRP A 32 14.03 1.88 -10.44
CA TRP A 32 13.92 3.03 -11.34
C TRP A 32 14.49 2.77 -12.73
N MET A 33 15.63 2.07 -12.85
CA MET A 33 16.17 1.69 -14.17
C MET A 33 15.18 0.82 -14.98
N VAL A 34 14.37 0.01 -14.30
CA VAL A 34 13.31 -0.81 -14.92
C VAL A 34 12.06 0.04 -15.23
N ALA A 35 11.68 0.94 -14.33
CA ALA A 35 10.47 1.75 -14.39
C ALA A 35 10.59 3.04 -15.22
N ALA A 36 11.80 3.49 -15.50
CA ALA A 36 12.05 4.80 -16.08
C ALA A 36 11.38 4.92 -17.47
N PRO A 37 10.63 6.01 -17.71
CA PRO A 37 10.03 6.28 -19.00
C PRO A 37 11.12 6.52 -20.04
N SER A 38 10.82 6.24 -21.31
CA SER A 38 11.75 6.54 -22.41
C SER A 38 11.98 8.04 -22.60
N ASP A 39 10.98 8.86 -22.28
CA ASP A 39 11.11 10.31 -22.21
C ASP A 39 11.26 10.73 -20.73
N PRO A 40 12.41 11.33 -20.35
CA PRO A 40 12.67 11.76 -18.98
C PRO A 40 11.68 12.79 -18.42
N ASN A 41 10.95 13.50 -19.27
CA ASN A 41 9.99 14.53 -18.87
C ASN A 41 8.58 13.97 -18.64
N LEU A 42 8.31 12.72 -19.04
CA LEU A 42 7.01 12.10 -18.82
C LEU A 42 6.88 11.67 -17.36
N ALA A 43 5.75 12.03 -16.75
CA ALA A 43 5.35 11.40 -15.51
C ALA A 43 4.96 9.94 -15.77
N VAL A 44 5.34 9.07 -14.84
CA VAL A 44 5.20 7.63 -15.01
C VAL A 44 3.78 7.19 -14.66
N THR A 45 2.94 6.98 -15.67
CA THR A 45 1.88 5.97 -15.59
C THR A 45 2.42 4.69 -16.17
N PHE A 46 2.18 3.59 -15.48
CA PHE A 46 2.75 2.33 -15.88
C PHE A 46 1.93 1.65 -16.98
N VAL A 47 0.71 2.12 -17.23
CA VAL A 47 -0.18 1.62 -18.29
C VAL A 47 -0.12 2.45 -19.58
N MET A 48 0.22 3.75 -19.53
CA MET A 48 0.19 4.62 -20.73
C MET A 48 1.56 5.17 -21.17
N SER A 49 2.67 4.82 -20.53
CA SER A 49 4.02 5.31 -20.87
C SER A 49 4.60 4.82 -22.20
N GLY A 50 3.82 4.13 -23.06
CA GLY A 50 4.19 3.75 -24.43
C GLY A 50 5.30 2.68 -24.55
N ARG A 51 6.08 2.44 -23.50
CA ARG A 51 7.06 1.35 -23.41
C ARG A 51 6.37 0.03 -23.08
N ALA A 52 7.12 -1.08 -23.16
CA ALA A 52 6.68 -2.45 -22.87
C ALA A 52 6.13 -2.63 -21.43
N VAL A 53 4.93 -2.10 -21.18
CA VAL A 53 4.15 -2.19 -19.94
C VAL A 53 4.18 -3.62 -19.41
N LEU A 54 4.00 -4.58 -20.33
CA LEU A 54 3.98 -6.01 -20.02
C LEU A 54 5.32 -6.56 -19.52
N ALA A 55 6.46 -5.97 -19.86
CA ALA A 55 7.79 -6.43 -19.42
C ALA A 55 8.23 -5.79 -18.10
N MET A 56 7.82 -4.55 -17.85
CA MET A 56 8.21 -3.79 -16.66
C MET A 56 7.50 -4.28 -15.40
N TRP A 57 6.21 -4.60 -15.47
CA TRP A 57 5.45 -5.09 -14.31
C TRP A 57 6.03 -6.38 -13.70
N PRO A 58 6.36 -7.42 -14.48
CA PRO A 58 7.08 -8.58 -13.97
C PRO A 58 8.43 -8.22 -13.34
N GLY A 59 9.19 -7.30 -13.95
CA GLY A 59 10.47 -6.84 -13.41
C GLY A 59 10.34 -6.20 -12.02
N LEU A 60 9.38 -5.29 -11.86
CA LEU A 60 9.09 -4.66 -10.56
C LEU A 60 8.55 -5.68 -9.54
N ALA A 61 7.72 -6.63 -9.97
CA ALA A 61 7.24 -7.71 -9.11
C ALA A 61 8.40 -8.55 -8.57
N VAL A 62 9.33 -8.96 -9.44
CA VAL A 62 10.53 -9.73 -9.06
C VAL A 62 11.40 -8.92 -8.10
N LEU A 63 11.69 -7.65 -8.40
CA LEU A 63 12.49 -6.81 -7.52
C LEU A 63 11.85 -6.61 -6.14
N SER A 64 10.53 -6.41 -6.09
CA SER A 64 9.79 -6.28 -4.83
C SER A 64 9.83 -7.58 -4.01
N VAL A 65 9.63 -8.72 -4.67
CA VAL A 65 9.75 -10.05 -4.05
C VAL A 65 11.16 -10.25 -3.49
N MET A 66 12.19 -9.94 -4.27
CA MET A 66 13.59 -10.05 -3.83
C MET A 66 13.89 -9.14 -2.64
N ALA A 67 13.47 -7.87 -2.69
CA ALA A 67 13.60 -6.93 -1.58
C ALA A 67 12.89 -7.47 -0.32
N GLY A 68 11.70 -8.04 -0.47
CA GLY A 68 10.94 -8.64 0.61
C GLY A 68 11.63 -9.85 1.24
N ILE A 69 12.13 -10.78 0.42
CA ILE A 69 12.85 -11.97 0.88
C ILE A 69 14.14 -11.58 1.60
N VAL A 70 14.97 -10.73 1.00
CA VAL A 70 16.21 -10.22 1.60
C VAL A 70 15.90 -9.51 2.93
N GLY A 71 14.89 -8.64 2.95
CA GLY A 71 14.47 -7.97 4.16
C GLY A 71 13.99 -8.93 5.27
N THR A 72 13.36 -10.04 4.89
CA THR A 72 12.93 -11.09 5.84
C THR A 72 14.11 -11.81 6.47
N VAL A 73 15.12 -12.16 5.66
CA VAL A 73 16.36 -12.79 6.14
C VAL A 73 17.13 -11.82 7.05
N LEU A 74 17.27 -10.56 6.63
CA LEU A 74 17.96 -9.53 7.38
C LEU A 74 17.26 -9.24 8.71
N ALA A 75 15.93 -9.13 8.76
CA ALA A 75 15.20 -8.85 9.99
C ALA A 75 15.19 -10.02 10.99
N GLY A 76 15.32 -11.26 10.50
CA GLY A 76 15.40 -12.47 11.32
C GLY A 76 14.04 -13.01 11.79
N PRO A 77 14.05 -14.09 12.59
CA PRO A 77 12.87 -14.91 12.84
C PRO A 77 11.81 -14.22 13.73
N ARG A 78 12.17 -13.23 14.55
CA ARG A 78 11.23 -12.59 15.49
C ARG A 78 10.18 -11.70 14.79
N LEU A 79 10.41 -11.30 13.54
CA LEU A 79 9.57 -10.36 12.81
C LEU A 79 9.18 -10.90 11.42
N PRO A 80 8.19 -11.81 11.34
CA PRO A 80 7.81 -12.47 10.08
C PRO A 80 7.36 -11.52 8.97
N LYS A 81 6.97 -10.29 9.31
CA LYS A 81 6.43 -9.29 8.38
C LYS A 81 7.41 -8.16 8.05
N ALA A 82 8.61 -8.17 8.63
CA ALA A 82 9.56 -7.08 8.44
C ALA A 82 10.06 -6.96 6.99
N GLY A 83 10.21 -8.09 6.28
CA GLY A 83 10.59 -8.05 4.86
C GLY A 83 9.52 -7.42 3.98
N LEU A 84 8.25 -7.77 4.18
CA LEU A 84 7.13 -7.13 3.48
C LEU A 84 7.08 -5.63 3.76
N PHE A 85 7.29 -5.22 5.01
CA PHE A 85 7.36 -3.81 5.40
C PHE A 85 8.52 -3.08 4.71
N ALA A 86 9.70 -3.69 4.65
CA ALA A 86 10.86 -3.14 3.96
C ALA A 86 10.60 -2.97 2.46
N ALA A 87 10.04 -3.98 1.80
CA ALA A 87 9.65 -3.91 0.39
C ALA A 87 8.63 -2.79 0.14
N ALA A 88 7.60 -2.66 1.00
CA ALA A 88 6.61 -1.58 0.89
C ALA A 88 7.26 -0.18 0.98
N ILE A 89 8.21 0.02 1.89
CA ILE A 89 8.95 1.29 1.98
C ILE A 89 9.81 1.51 0.73
N GLY A 90 10.48 0.46 0.23
CA GLY A 90 11.27 0.58 -1.00
C GLY A 90 10.41 0.94 -2.22
N LEU A 91 9.21 0.38 -2.36
CA LEU A 91 8.27 0.76 -3.43
C LEU A 91 7.75 2.19 -3.23
N ALA A 92 7.48 2.59 -1.98
CA ALA A 92 7.10 3.96 -1.65
C ALA A 92 8.22 4.97 -1.95
N ALA A 93 9.49 4.58 -1.82
CA ALA A 93 10.64 5.36 -2.23
C ALA A 93 10.78 5.42 -3.76
N LEU A 94 10.60 4.30 -4.47
CA LEU A 94 10.62 4.22 -5.94
C LEU A 94 9.56 5.14 -6.57
N SER A 95 8.30 4.96 -6.18
CA SER A 95 7.59 6.07 -5.56
C SER A 95 7.93 7.47 -6.06
N VAL A 96 8.79 8.10 -5.28
CA VAL A 96 9.24 9.49 -5.31
C VAL A 96 9.90 9.90 -6.64
N HIS A 97 10.33 8.95 -7.47
CA HIS A 97 10.82 9.27 -8.82
C HIS A 97 9.72 9.50 -9.84
N GLY A 98 8.51 8.96 -9.63
CA GLY A 98 7.38 9.21 -10.53
C GLY A 98 7.02 10.70 -10.60
N GLY A 99 6.34 11.14 -11.65
CA GLY A 99 5.84 12.52 -11.68
C GLY A 99 4.54 12.69 -10.88
N GLY A 100 4.11 13.93 -10.71
CA GLY A 100 2.81 14.24 -10.10
C GLY A 100 1.65 14.10 -11.09
N MET A 101 0.43 14.05 -10.57
CA MET A 101 -0.80 13.98 -11.38
C MET A 101 -0.91 15.15 -12.38
N GLN A 102 -0.38 16.33 -12.03
CA GLN A 102 -0.36 17.49 -12.93
C GLN A 102 0.40 17.23 -14.24
N VAL A 103 1.53 16.52 -14.16
CA VAL A 103 2.36 16.17 -15.33
C VAL A 103 1.68 15.07 -16.14
N LEU A 104 0.99 14.13 -15.47
CA LEU A 104 0.20 13.10 -16.15
C LEU A 104 -0.94 13.70 -16.97
N LEU A 105 -1.69 14.61 -16.36
CA LEU A 105 -2.79 15.31 -17.03
C LEU A 105 -2.29 16.21 -18.17
N ALA A 106 -1.13 16.85 -18.00
CA ALA A 106 -0.52 17.66 -19.05
C ALA A 106 -0.11 16.83 -20.27
N ASN A 107 0.37 15.59 -20.06
CA ASN A 107 0.80 14.71 -21.14
C ASN A 107 -0.34 14.02 -21.88
N GLU A 108 -1.47 13.76 -21.22
CA GLU A 108 -2.65 13.19 -21.90
C GLU A 108 -3.12 14.13 -23.03
N GLY A 109 -3.09 15.45 -22.80
CA GLY A 109 -3.32 16.52 -23.80
C GLY A 109 -4.70 16.53 -24.48
N ALA A 110 -5.46 15.44 -24.36
CA ALA A 110 -6.69 15.17 -25.06
C ALA A 110 -7.90 15.52 -24.18
N THR A 111 -8.66 16.50 -24.64
CA THR A 111 -9.85 17.02 -23.95
C THR A 111 -11.12 16.22 -24.25
N THR A 112 -11.07 15.15 -25.04
CA THR A 112 -12.26 14.37 -25.36
C THR A 112 -12.75 13.55 -24.16
N THR A 113 -14.04 13.24 -24.11
CA THR A 113 -14.64 12.38 -23.09
C THR A 113 -14.02 10.98 -23.07
N ALA A 114 -13.82 10.39 -24.26
CA ALA A 114 -13.28 9.04 -24.41
C ALA A 114 -11.83 8.92 -23.89
N SER A 115 -10.97 9.90 -24.20
CA SER A 115 -9.58 9.92 -23.70
C SER A 115 -9.52 9.99 -22.18
N ARG A 116 -10.36 10.84 -21.57
CA ARG A 116 -10.44 10.93 -20.10
C ARG A 116 -10.93 9.65 -19.45
N GLN A 117 -11.96 8.99 -20.02
CA GLN A 117 -12.42 7.69 -19.52
C GLN A 117 -11.31 6.63 -19.62
N ALA A 118 -10.56 6.61 -20.72
CA ALA A 118 -9.44 5.70 -20.91
C ALA A 118 -8.32 5.95 -19.89
N PHE A 119 -7.94 7.22 -19.68
CA PHE A 119 -6.96 7.63 -18.66
C PHE A 119 -7.40 7.21 -17.26
N MET A 120 -8.67 7.45 -16.90
CA MET A 120 -9.19 7.04 -15.60
C MET A 120 -9.18 5.52 -15.42
N ARG A 121 -9.55 4.74 -16.44
CA ARG A 121 -9.45 3.28 -16.40
C ARG A 121 -8.00 2.83 -16.23
N ALA A 122 -7.04 3.47 -16.91
CA ALA A 122 -5.62 3.17 -16.75
C ALA A 122 -5.12 3.43 -15.32
N MET A 123 -5.57 4.51 -14.66
CA MET A 123 -5.24 4.77 -13.26
C MET A 123 -5.79 3.70 -12.31
N ALA A 124 -7.02 3.23 -12.54
CA ALA A 124 -7.58 2.12 -11.75
C ALA A 124 -6.76 0.82 -11.93
N VAL A 125 -6.33 0.54 -13.16
CA VAL A 125 -5.46 -0.60 -13.47
C VAL A 125 -4.09 -0.46 -12.79
N ASP A 126 -3.48 0.73 -12.82
CA ASP A 126 -2.23 1.01 -12.09
C ASP A 126 -2.37 0.70 -10.59
N CYS A 127 -3.45 1.16 -9.94
CA CYS A 127 -3.72 0.83 -8.53
C CYS A 127 -3.84 -0.69 -8.29
N ALA A 128 -4.52 -1.41 -9.19
CA ALA A 128 -4.67 -2.86 -9.09
C ALA A 128 -3.33 -3.59 -9.25
N LEU A 129 -2.50 -3.16 -10.19
CA LEU A 129 -1.19 -3.76 -10.46
C LEU A 129 -0.19 -3.53 -9.31
N TRP A 130 -0.16 -2.32 -8.74
CA TRP A 130 0.61 -2.06 -7.52
C TRP A 130 0.18 -2.95 -6.35
N SER A 131 -1.13 -3.16 -6.22
CA SER A 131 -1.69 -4.07 -5.20
C SER A 131 -1.29 -5.52 -5.47
N ALA A 132 -1.31 -5.95 -6.74
CA ALA A 132 -0.88 -7.29 -7.13
C ALA A 132 0.60 -7.56 -6.82
N ILE A 133 1.49 -6.59 -7.07
CA ILE A 133 2.91 -6.67 -6.66
C ILE A 133 3.02 -6.91 -5.15
N MET A 134 2.28 -6.14 -4.35
CA MET A 134 2.32 -6.26 -2.89
C MET A 134 1.80 -7.61 -2.40
N VAL A 135 0.73 -8.13 -3.01
CA VAL A 135 0.19 -9.46 -2.71
C VAL A 135 1.21 -10.55 -3.07
N ALA A 136 1.81 -10.48 -4.27
CA ALA A 136 2.84 -11.43 -4.69
C ALA A 136 4.05 -11.41 -3.74
N THR A 137 4.48 -10.21 -3.34
CA THR A 137 5.56 -10.02 -2.36
C THR A 137 5.20 -10.61 -1.00
N TRP A 138 3.97 -10.39 -0.53
CA TRP A 138 3.50 -10.96 0.74
C TRP A 138 3.49 -12.50 0.71
N VAL A 139 2.99 -13.11 -0.36
CA VAL A 139 2.99 -14.57 -0.53
C VAL A 139 4.43 -15.11 -0.52
N ALA A 140 5.32 -14.50 -1.30
CA ALA A 140 6.71 -14.91 -1.37
C ALA A 140 7.46 -14.75 -0.04
N VAL A 141 7.28 -13.64 0.67
CA VAL A 141 7.85 -13.41 2.00
C VAL A 141 7.33 -14.42 3.02
N THR A 142 6.04 -14.70 2.99
CA THR A 142 5.44 -15.70 3.89
C THR A 142 6.02 -17.09 3.63
N TRP A 143 6.18 -17.46 2.37
CA TRP A 143 6.76 -18.74 1.97
C TRP A 143 8.25 -18.83 2.33
N ALA A 144 9.03 -17.78 2.04
CA ALA A 144 10.44 -17.69 2.41
C ALA A 144 10.64 -17.74 3.92
N TYR A 145 9.80 -17.05 4.70
CA TYR A 145 9.86 -17.09 6.16
C TYR A 145 9.61 -18.52 6.68
N ARG A 146 8.59 -19.20 6.15
CA ARG A 146 8.29 -20.59 6.50
C ARG A 146 9.46 -21.51 6.19
N TRP A 147 10.03 -21.37 4.99
CA TRP A 147 11.16 -22.18 4.55
C TRP A 147 12.42 -21.97 5.41
N VAL A 148 12.78 -20.71 5.68
CA VAL A 148 14.05 -20.38 6.36
C VAL A 148 13.98 -20.60 7.86
N TRP A 149 12.84 -20.31 8.50
CA TRP A 149 12.78 -20.21 9.96
C TRP A 149 11.87 -21.23 10.64
N LEU A 150 10.89 -21.78 9.94
CA LEU A 150 9.87 -22.63 10.55
C LEU A 150 10.03 -24.13 10.23
N GLY A 151 10.72 -24.49 9.14
CA GLY A 151 10.92 -25.88 8.73
C GLY A 151 9.64 -26.58 8.24
N GLU A 152 9.74 -27.85 7.84
CA GLU A 152 8.65 -28.62 7.17
C GLU A 152 7.42 -28.95 8.05
N GLY A 153 7.36 -28.51 9.32
CA GLY A 153 6.32 -28.91 10.29
C GLY A 153 5.40 -27.80 10.83
N ALA A 154 5.35 -26.63 10.20
CA ALA A 154 4.96 -25.40 10.91
C ALA A 154 3.60 -24.76 10.57
N GLU A 155 2.62 -25.53 10.08
CA GLU A 155 1.29 -24.98 9.79
C GLU A 155 0.57 -24.39 11.03
N GLY A 156 0.98 -24.79 12.26
CA GLY A 156 0.42 -24.28 13.52
C GLY A 156 1.19 -23.15 14.23
N ALA A 157 2.43 -22.84 13.83
CA ALA A 157 3.28 -21.89 14.56
C ALA A 157 2.97 -20.41 14.23
N GLU A 158 2.49 -20.14 13.02
CA GLU A 158 2.27 -18.78 12.51
C GLU A 158 1.10 -18.07 13.22
N THR A 159 0.07 -18.82 13.64
CA THR A 159 -1.06 -18.32 14.43
C THR A 159 -0.68 -18.04 15.88
N ALA A 160 0.21 -18.85 16.46
CA ALA A 160 0.70 -18.68 17.83
C ALA A 160 1.59 -17.44 17.98
N LEU A 161 2.46 -17.15 17.00
CA LEU A 161 3.34 -15.98 17.01
C LEU A 161 2.60 -14.64 16.89
N ALA A 162 1.47 -14.61 16.17
CA ALA A 162 0.62 -13.41 16.06
C ALA A 162 -0.15 -13.11 17.35
N ASP A 163 -0.39 -14.10 18.20
CA ASP A 163 -1.17 -13.96 19.42
C ASP A 163 -0.36 -13.52 20.65
N ASP A 164 0.94 -13.77 20.68
CA ASP A 164 1.81 -13.49 21.83
C ASP A 164 2.39 -12.06 21.87
N ALA A 165 2.28 -11.27 20.79
CA ALA A 165 3.06 -10.03 20.65
C ALA A 165 2.53 -8.78 21.41
N MET A 166 1.41 -8.83 22.13
CA MET A 166 0.96 -7.66 22.94
C MET A 166 0.11 -8.02 24.18
N PRO A 167 0.25 -7.26 25.29
CA PRO A 167 -0.59 -7.41 26.48
C PRO A 167 -2.05 -7.18 26.11
N ARG A 168 -2.90 -8.13 26.47
CA ARG A 168 -4.35 -8.04 26.25
C ARG A 168 -4.92 -6.98 27.20
N PRO A 169 -5.80 -6.06 26.73
CA PRO A 169 -6.55 -5.21 27.65
C PRO A 169 -7.36 -6.10 28.59
N LYS A 170 -7.18 -5.89 29.91
CA LYS A 170 -7.93 -6.59 30.96
C LYS A 170 -9.41 -6.27 30.79
N GLY A 171 -10.19 -7.22 30.24
CA GLY A 171 -11.64 -7.05 30.07
C GLY A 171 -12.23 -7.78 28.87
N ASN A 172 -11.45 -8.08 27.83
CA ASN A 172 -11.99 -8.82 26.68
C ASN A 172 -11.94 -10.34 26.91
N PRO A 173 -13.06 -11.06 26.75
CA PRO A 173 -13.09 -12.52 26.88
C PRO A 173 -12.09 -13.16 25.91
N LYS A 174 -11.39 -14.21 26.38
CA LYS A 174 -10.52 -15.06 25.54
C LYS A 174 -11.25 -15.40 24.24
N PRO A 175 -10.69 -15.12 23.04
CA PRO A 175 -11.13 -15.80 21.84
C PRO A 175 -10.90 -17.29 22.08
N ARG A 176 -11.99 -18.05 22.15
CA ARG A 176 -11.97 -19.48 22.45
C ARG A 176 -11.38 -20.20 21.24
N THR A 177 -10.08 -20.42 21.26
CA THR A 177 -9.34 -21.24 20.30
C THR A 177 -9.70 -22.71 20.52
N THR A 178 -10.86 -23.11 20.01
CA THR A 178 -11.25 -24.52 19.87
C THR A 178 -11.65 -24.79 18.43
N GLY A 179 -10.69 -25.34 17.67
CA GLY A 179 -10.92 -26.47 16.76
C GLY A 179 -11.85 -26.34 15.56
N GLY A 180 -12.34 -25.15 15.23
CA GLY A 180 -13.10 -24.96 14.00
C GLY A 180 -13.03 -23.50 13.57
N ALA A 181 -12.56 -23.25 12.36
CA ALA A 181 -12.61 -21.93 11.73
C ALA A 181 -14.09 -21.53 11.55
N LYS A 182 -14.71 -20.98 12.60
CA LYS A 182 -16.11 -20.59 12.60
C LYS A 182 -16.30 -19.34 11.71
N PRO A 183 -17.44 -19.21 11.01
CA PRO A 183 -17.81 -18.03 10.21
C PRO A 183 -17.70 -16.68 10.96
N GLN A 184 -17.68 -16.73 12.29
CA GLN A 184 -17.47 -15.57 13.16
C GLN A 184 -16.07 -14.94 13.04
N ALA A 185 -15.02 -15.72 12.77
CA ALA A 185 -13.67 -15.21 12.58
C ALA A 185 -13.53 -14.42 11.26
N VAL A 186 -14.20 -14.90 10.20
CA VAL A 186 -14.27 -14.23 8.90
C VAL A 186 -15.05 -12.91 9.02
N LYS A 187 -16.21 -12.93 9.70
CA LYS A 187 -17.00 -11.71 9.94
C LYS A 187 -16.22 -10.65 10.72
N ALA A 188 -15.48 -11.07 11.76
CA ALA A 188 -14.61 -10.16 12.51
C ALA A 188 -13.49 -9.58 11.62
N GLY A 189 -12.89 -10.40 10.76
CA GLY A 189 -11.90 -9.96 9.77
C GLY A 189 -12.41 -8.87 8.82
N TRP A 190 -13.58 -9.07 8.23
CA TRP A 190 -14.24 -8.06 7.39
C TRP A 190 -14.50 -6.76 8.16
N SER A 191 -14.95 -6.85 9.41
CA SER A 191 -15.15 -5.65 10.23
C SER A 191 -13.84 -4.90 10.48
N ALA A 192 -12.72 -5.60 10.69
CA ALA A 192 -11.41 -4.98 10.86
C ALA A 192 -10.98 -4.24 9.60
N MET A 193 -11.14 -4.87 8.43
CA MET A 193 -10.85 -4.25 7.14
C MET A 193 -11.70 -2.98 6.91
N ILE A 194 -13.01 -3.04 7.18
CA ILE A 194 -13.92 -1.90 7.03
C ILE A 194 -13.51 -0.76 7.96
N VAL A 195 -13.26 -1.04 9.25
CA VAL A 195 -12.87 0.00 10.21
C VAL A 195 -11.54 0.64 9.81
N THR A 196 -10.56 -0.15 9.38
CA THR A 196 -9.29 0.39 8.85
C THR A 196 -9.51 1.25 7.63
N GLY A 197 -10.37 0.80 6.71
CA GLY A 197 -10.70 1.54 5.51
C GLY A 197 -11.35 2.90 5.81
N VAL A 198 -12.38 2.90 6.66
CA VAL A 198 -13.11 4.12 7.04
C VAL A 198 -12.20 5.14 7.73
N ILE A 199 -11.43 4.71 8.73
CA ILE A 199 -10.50 5.61 9.44
C ILE A 199 -9.41 6.11 8.47
N GLY A 200 -8.88 5.23 7.62
CA GLY A 200 -7.85 5.57 6.65
C GLY A 200 -8.33 6.62 5.65
N VAL A 201 -9.50 6.40 5.02
CA VAL A 201 -10.13 7.36 4.11
C VAL A 201 -10.42 8.68 4.82
N PHE A 202 -10.94 8.64 6.05
CA PHE A 202 -11.24 9.84 6.81
C PHE A 202 -10.00 10.70 7.07
N VAL A 203 -8.89 10.08 7.50
CA VAL A 203 -7.61 10.80 7.72
C VAL A 203 -7.10 11.39 6.41
N VAL A 204 -7.05 10.62 5.33
CA VAL A 204 -6.60 11.09 4.00
C VAL A 204 -7.48 12.24 3.49
N TRP A 205 -8.79 12.15 3.69
CA TRP A 205 -9.72 13.20 3.30
C TRP A 205 -9.49 14.50 4.08
N LEU A 206 -9.28 14.41 5.40
CA LEU A 206 -9.01 15.59 6.23
C LEU A 206 -7.69 16.29 5.88
N THR A 207 -6.65 15.53 5.54
CA THR A 207 -5.31 16.08 5.33
C THR A 207 -5.03 16.46 3.88
N VAL A 208 -5.55 15.72 2.91
CA VAL A 208 -5.28 15.93 1.48
C VAL A 208 -6.54 16.36 0.74
N GLY A 209 -7.67 15.68 0.97
CA GLY A 209 -8.90 15.90 0.21
C GLY A 209 -9.49 17.31 0.32
N ARG A 210 -9.18 18.05 1.38
CA ARG A 210 -9.60 19.45 1.57
C ARG A 210 -8.60 20.49 1.04
N THR A 211 -7.41 20.06 0.63
CA THR A 211 -6.37 20.98 0.15
C THR A 211 -6.51 21.12 -1.37
N PRO A 212 -6.50 22.35 -1.93
CA PRO A 212 -6.50 22.54 -3.37
C PRO A 212 -5.37 21.76 -4.03
N VAL A 213 -5.64 21.07 -5.14
CA VAL A 213 -4.70 20.15 -5.81
C VAL A 213 -3.35 20.81 -6.14
N ALA A 214 -3.35 22.12 -6.43
CA ALA A 214 -2.14 22.90 -6.70
C ALA A 214 -1.19 23.01 -5.49
N ASN A 215 -1.70 22.87 -4.26
CA ASN A 215 -0.95 23.05 -3.02
C ASN A 215 -0.62 21.73 -2.31
N VAL A 216 -1.07 20.60 -2.86
CA VAL A 216 -0.80 19.29 -2.27
C VAL A 216 0.63 18.88 -2.59
N ALA A 217 1.51 18.99 -1.60
CA ALA A 217 2.85 18.45 -1.71
C ALA A 217 2.79 16.92 -1.78
N ARG A 218 3.59 16.30 -2.65
CA ARG A 218 3.62 14.84 -2.79
C ARG A 218 3.91 14.11 -1.46
N GLY A 219 4.84 14.66 -0.67
CA GLY A 219 5.18 14.12 0.65
C GLY A 219 3.99 14.13 1.61
N GLN A 220 3.11 15.14 1.53
CA GLN A 220 1.89 15.22 2.34
C GLN A 220 0.93 14.08 2.00
N THR A 221 0.78 13.74 0.72
CA THR A 221 -0.07 12.61 0.30
C THR A 221 0.46 11.28 0.85
N ILE A 222 1.76 11.03 0.69
CA ILE A 222 2.40 9.80 1.20
C ILE A 222 2.25 9.70 2.72
N ALA A 223 2.56 10.78 3.44
CA ALA A 223 2.44 10.83 4.90
C ALA A 223 0.99 10.62 5.35
N SER A 224 0.03 11.20 4.64
CA SER A 224 -1.41 11.09 4.96
C SER A 224 -1.94 9.67 4.77
N VAL A 225 -1.59 9.02 3.67
CA VAL A 225 -1.99 7.63 3.41
C VAL A 225 -1.36 6.69 4.44
N ALA A 226 -0.06 6.86 4.72
CA ALA A 226 0.63 6.06 5.72
C ALA A 226 0.03 6.25 7.12
N ALA A 227 -0.19 7.50 7.54
CA ALA A 227 -0.81 7.81 8.83
C ALA A 227 -2.24 7.28 8.92
N GLY A 228 -3.06 7.46 7.87
CA GLY A 228 -4.44 7.00 7.83
C GLY A 228 -4.55 5.48 7.95
N LEU A 229 -3.77 4.72 7.16
CA LEU A 229 -3.78 3.26 7.23
C LEU A 229 -3.23 2.74 8.56
N TYR A 230 -2.18 3.38 9.10
CA TYR A 230 -1.62 3.01 10.41
C TYR A 230 -2.63 3.24 11.54
N LEU A 231 -3.21 4.44 11.64
CA LEU A 231 -4.23 4.78 12.63
C LEU A 231 -5.48 3.92 12.45
N GLY A 232 -5.87 3.64 11.20
CA GLY A 232 -6.98 2.75 10.89
C GLY A 232 -6.74 1.32 11.32
N ALA A 233 -5.54 0.78 11.15
CA ALA A 233 -5.18 -0.55 11.64
C ALA A 233 -5.15 -0.60 13.17
N MET A 234 -4.63 0.45 13.83
CA MET A 234 -4.66 0.57 15.30
C MET A 234 -6.09 0.63 15.84
N GLY A 235 -6.94 1.47 15.26
CA GLY A 235 -8.34 1.63 15.65
C GLY A 235 -9.12 0.33 15.43
N ALA A 236 -8.99 -0.29 14.25
CA ALA A 236 -9.64 -1.55 13.96
C ALA A 236 -9.19 -2.68 14.91
N ARG A 237 -7.89 -2.75 15.25
CA ARG A 237 -7.40 -3.70 16.26
C ARG A 237 -8.00 -3.45 17.64
N TYR A 238 -8.16 -2.19 18.03
CA TYR A 238 -8.81 -1.81 19.28
C TYR A 238 -10.28 -2.23 19.32
N PHE A 239 -11.05 -1.93 18.26
CA PHE A 239 -12.50 -2.19 18.23
C PHE A 239 -12.87 -3.66 17.96
N THR A 240 -12.11 -4.36 17.12
CA THR A 240 -12.47 -5.72 16.66
C THR A 240 -11.68 -6.82 17.35
N GLY A 241 -10.55 -6.48 17.98
CA GLY A 241 -9.63 -7.47 18.57
C GLY A 241 -8.91 -8.36 17.56
N VAL A 242 -9.11 -8.17 16.25
CA VAL A 242 -8.48 -8.98 15.20
C VAL A 242 -6.97 -8.67 15.17
N ARG A 243 -6.15 -9.70 15.25
CA ARG A 243 -4.67 -9.58 15.21
C ARG A 243 -4.06 -10.05 13.90
N ASP A 244 -4.86 -10.69 13.07
CA ASP A 244 -4.42 -11.15 11.77
C ASP A 244 -4.14 -9.94 10.85
N GLY A 245 -2.89 -9.86 10.38
CA GLY A 245 -2.41 -8.79 9.52
C GLY A 245 -3.08 -8.76 8.15
N ARG A 246 -3.61 -9.90 7.70
CA ARG A 246 -4.14 -10.08 6.34
C ARG A 246 -5.31 -9.16 6.06
N TRP A 247 -6.21 -8.99 7.04
CA TRP A 247 -7.39 -8.11 6.91
C TRP A 247 -7.01 -6.63 6.79
N TYR A 248 -5.95 -6.19 7.48
CA TYR A 248 -5.43 -4.83 7.38
C TYR A 248 -4.73 -4.58 6.04
N LEU A 249 -4.06 -5.60 5.51
CA LEU A 249 -3.41 -5.52 4.20
C LEU A 249 -4.45 -5.41 3.07
N LEU A 250 -5.56 -6.15 3.16
CA LEU A 250 -6.68 -6.05 2.21
C LEU A 250 -7.38 -4.68 2.27
N ALA A 251 -7.28 -3.95 3.38
CA ALA A 251 -7.82 -2.60 3.46
C ALA A 251 -7.07 -1.61 2.55
N VAL A 252 -5.79 -1.85 2.26
CA VAL A 252 -4.97 -0.94 1.42
C VAL A 252 -5.52 -0.79 -0.01
N PRO A 253 -5.74 -1.86 -0.80
CA PRO A 253 -6.33 -1.73 -2.13
C PRO A 253 -7.76 -1.19 -2.06
N ALA A 254 -8.54 -1.56 -1.03
CA ALA A 254 -9.88 -1.04 -0.85
C ALA A 254 -9.87 0.48 -0.64
N VAL A 255 -8.99 1.00 0.20
CA VAL A 255 -8.80 2.45 0.43
C VAL A 255 -8.32 3.14 -0.85
N GLY A 256 -7.36 2.55 -1.58
CA GLY A 256 -6.87 3.11 -2.84
C GLY A 256 -7.97 3.22 -3.90
N LEU A 257 -8.76 2.16 -4.09
CA LEU A 257 -9.90 2.15 -5.02
C LEU A 257 -11.02 3.10 -4.57
N MET A 258 -11.32 3.16 -3.27
CA MET A 258 -12.31 4.10 -2.74
C MET A 258 -11.85 5.55 -2.90
N ALA A 259 -10.58 5.86 -2.64
CA ALA A 259 -10.03 7.19 -2.84
C ALA A 259 -10.06 7.58 -4.33
N TYR A 260 -9.77 6.64 -5.22
CA TYR A 260 -9.93 6.81 -6.66
C TYR A 260 -11.40 7.08 -7.03
N LEU A 261 -12.36 6.28 -6.55
CA LEU A 261 -13.79 6.45 -6.83
C LEU A 261 -14.31 7.78 -6.28
N VAL A 262 -13.93 8.16 -5.06
CA VAL A 262 -14.31 9.45 -4.49
C VAL A 262 -13.70 10.57 -5.32
N GLY A 263 -12.41 10.52 -5.65
CA GLY A 263 -11.77 11.51 -6.51
C GLY A 263 -12.40 11.61 -7.89
N TYR A 264 -12.84 10.49 -8.46
CA TYR A 264 -13.57 10.44 -9.72
C TYR A 264 -14.95 11.11 -9.61
N LEU A 265 -15.72 10.79 -8.57
CA LEU A 265 -17.08 11.31 -8.37
C LEU A 265 -17.11 12.76 -7.85
N SER A 266 -16.05 13.23 -7.18
CA SER A 266 -15.98 14.52 -6.50
C SER A 266 -15.03 15.52 -7.15
N ALA A 267 -14.61 15.31 -8.40
CA ALA A 267 -13.73 16.21 -9.12
C ALA A 267 -14.46 17.53 -9.49
N ASP A 268 -14.62 18.42 -8.51
CA ASP A 268 -15.01 19.82 -8.76
C ASP A 268 -13.73 20.66 -8.97
N MET A 269 -13.57 21.22 -10.17
CA MET A 269 -12.49 22.16 -10.49
C MET A 269 -12.96 23.57 -10.74
N SER A 270 -14.09 23.95 -10.15
CA SER A 270 -14.55 25.34 -10.04
C SER A 270 -13.47 26.29 -9.52
N TRP A 271 -12.56 25.80 -8.66
CA TRP A 271 -11.41 26.58 -8.15
C TRP A 271 -10.44 27.06 -9.24
N ALA A 272 -10.39 26.40 -10.41
CA ALA A 272 -9.51 26.79 -11.50
C ALA A 272 -10.14 27.87 -12.40
N GLN A 273 -11.44 28.17 -12.24
CA GLN A 273 -12.18 29.16 -13.01
C GLN A 273 -11.65 30.58 -12.78
N GLY A 274 -11.30 31.27 -13.87
CA GLY A 274 -10.75 32.64 -13.80
C GLY A 274 -9.31 32.72 -13.26
N THR A 275 -8.61 31.60 -13.11
CA THR A 275 -7.19 31.58 -12.70
C THR A 275 -6.29 31.21 -13.89
N LYS A 276 -4.97 31.39 -13.74
CA LYS A 276 -3.96 30.90 -14.72
C LYS A 276 -3.99 29.37 -14.95
N TYR A 277 -4.78 28.66 -14.16
CA TYR A 277 -4.96 27.21 -14.19
C TYR A 277 -6.24 26.80 -14.94
N GLN A 278 -6.89 27.71 -15.66
CA GLN A 278 -8.15 27.47 -16.39
C GLN A 278 -8.08 26.27 -17.35
N TYR A 279 -6.91 25.96 -17.93
CA TYR A 279 -6.66 24.75 -18.73
C TYR A 279 -7.03 23.44 -17.99
N TYR A 280 -6.89 23.41 -16.65
CA TYR A 280 -7.25 22.23 -15.86
C TYR A 280 -8.76 22.04 -15.70
N ILE A 281 -9.58 23.07 -15.88
CA ILE A 281 -11.05 22.94 -15.86
C ILE A 281 -11.49 22.02 -17.01
N ASP A 282 -10.87 22.20 -18.17
CA ASP A 282 -11.16 21.38 -19.34
C ASP A 282 -10.62 19.96 -19.17
N LEU A 283 -9.64 19.69 -18.31
CA LEU A 283 -9.21 18.33 -17.96
C LEU A 283 -10.05 17.69 -16.84
N ALA A 284 -10.87 18.49 -16.15
CA ALA A 284 -11.50 18.13 -14.89
C ALA A 284 -12.95 17.68 -14.95
N THR A 285 -13.66 17.93 -16.06
CA THR A 285 -15.03 17.42 -16.13
C THR A 285 -14.98 15.90 -16.21
N THR A 286 -15.46 15.26 -15.13
CA THR A 286 -15.68 13.83 -15.09
C THR A 286 -16.48 13.47 -16.34
N PRO A 287 -15.98 12.60 -17.22
CA PRO A 287 -16.71 12.25 -18.43
C PRO A 287 -18.09 11.66 -18.03
N PRO A 288 -19.19 12.01 -18.72
CA PRO A 288 -20.53 11.49 -18.43
C PRO A 288 -20.52 9.95 -18.31
N HIS A 289 -21.29 9.46 -17.35
CA HIS A 289 -21.45 8.04 -17.05
C HIS A 289 -22.51 7.42 -17.97
N ASP A 290 -22.20 7.32 -19.25
CA ASP A 290 -23.03 6.57 -20.21
C ASP A 290 -22.38 5.22 -20.55
#